data_AF-A0A960LAT7-F1
#
_entry.id   AF-A0A960LAT7-F1
#
_cell.length_a   1.000
_cell.length_b   1.000
_cell.length_c   1.000
_cell.angle_alpha   90.00
_cell.angle_beta   90.00
_cell.angle_gamma   90.00
#
_symmetry.space_group_name_H-M   'P 1'
#
loop_
_entity.id
_entity.type
_entity.pdbx_description
1 polymer ?
#
loop_
_entity_poly.entity_id
_entity_poly.type
_entity_poly.pdbx_seq_one_letter_code
_entity_poly.pdbx_strand_id
1 'polypeptide(L)'
;MKDELKELTFTAYVRLLSDDGTPPTVEAFDAVLRRLAGALRFEMRRRSLWSSPPSYVGIYGGERWTEDLFEELLLDCYAFIFVRRIVGLKNQAEVREDIDGLVFLNIRNFLHEAQQRCDPIGYLVFDRLHGAVRQLLDRGTLSLLDGDPRIRNDTVLGFAAGGETVFPKDAPDDLGALVASWVPGLLPDLVTSRDQEAVVEQLAARLELLPGAGFDVFRFYDVVDPLKHHIRLHWFQLAAGDTDAATQRSSEDFERLVRLVWPQQGIEDRDFFDKLVECVEESLARVPGTRKKRRYLEQLWSYLRAWAAEPGHARGEGKGGPPHLRIAKLLGIPRGRIPELKEELGEVIERCRERLSALAGGPRGSKGGNGDGEGGPMSAGDRRDRLRLATAEALAARAAEPRAPEATAGREVVPGHRFVVARVRAYPAEWLVVYRDGDRVQVVPVD
;
A
#
# COMPACT_ATOMS: atom_id res chain seq x y z
N MET A 1 -26.60 13.21 25.45
CA MET A 1 -25.99 13.49 24.12
C MET A 1 -24.48 13.74 24.15
N LYS A 2 -23.92 14.82 24.75
CA LYS A 2 -22.45 15.05 24.70
C LYS A 2 -21.60 13.96 25.36
N ASP A 3 -22.08 13.35 26.46
CA ASP A 3 -21.36 12.25 27.10
C ASP A 3 -21.59 10.89 26.42
N GLU A 4 -22.75 10.65 25.81
CA GLU A 4 -23.01 9.43 25.02
C GLU A 4 -22.13 9.33 23.77
N LEU A 5 -21.74 10.46 23.19
CA LEU A 5 -20.87 10.51 22.00
C LEU A 5 -19.38 10.27 22.33
N LYS A 6 -18.95 10.37 23.59
CA LYS A 6 -17.57 10.06 23.97
C LYS A 6 -17.27 8.55 23.91
N GLU A 7 -18.30 7.72 24.01
CA GLU A 7 -18.19 6.26 24.00
C GLU A 7 -18.64 5.64 22.67
N LEU A 8 -18.83 6.45 21.62
CA LEU A 8 -19.27 5.95 20.32
C LEU A 8 -18.27 4.90 19.78
N THR A 9 -18.68 3.63 19.81
CA THR A 9 -17.92 2.51 19.21
C THR A 9 -18.02 2.56 17.69
N PHE A 10 -17.15 1.85 16.98
CA PHE A 10 -17.26 1.79 15.52
C PHE A 10 -18.55 1.07 15.11
N THR A 11 -18.91 0.03 15.86
CA THR A 11 -20.21 -0.65 15.72
C THR A 11 -21.39 0.30 15.86
N ALA A 12 -21.42 1.14 16.91
CA ALA A 12 -22.50 2.11 17.11
C ALA A 12 -22.53 3.15 15.99
N TYR A 13 -21.36 3.65 15.55
CA TYR A 13 -21.27 4.56 14.41
C TYR A 13 -21.85 3.95 13.13
N VAL A 14 -21.42 2.74 12.77
CA VAL A 14 -21.91 2.06 11.55
C VAL A 14 -23.41 1.79 11.62
N ARG A 15 -23.95 1.44 12.79
CA ARG A 15 -25.41 1.26 12.98
C ARG A 15 -26.18 2.57 12.88
N LEU A 16 -25.62 3.68 13.37
CA LEU A 16 -26.24 5.01 13.33
C LEU A 16 -26.41 5.55 11.90
N LEU A 17 -25.53 5.18 10.97
CA LEU A 17 -25.58 5.66 9.58
C LEU A 17 -26.89 5.22 8.90
N SER A 18 -27.61 6.13 8.27
CA SER A 18 -28.85 5.80 7.55
C SER A 18 -28.55 5.28 6.15
N ASP A 19 -29.34 4.31 5.68
CA ASP A 19 -29.27 3.84 4.28
C ASP A 19 -29.92 4.84 3.29
N ASP A 20 -30.61 5.86 3.80
CA ASP A 20 -31.29 6.89 2.98
C ASP A 20 -30.36 7.90 2.30
N GLY A 21 -29.04 7.75 2.48
CA GLY A 21 -28.05 8.67 1.91
C GLY A 21 -27.90 9.97 2.69
N THR A 22 -28.45 10.07 3.90
CA THR A 22 -28.22 11.22 4.76
C THR A 22 -26.79 11.21 5.31
N PRO A 23 -26.01 12.30 5.16
CA PRO A 23 -24.67 12.37 5.72
C PRO A 23 -24.67 12.22 7.24
N PRO A 24 -23.64 11.60 7.84
CA PRO A 24 -23.50 11.58 9.29
C PRO A 24 -23.47 13.00 9.85
N THR A 25 -24.04 13.18 11.05
CA THR A 25 -23.93 14.44 11.79
C THR A 25 -22.45 14.76 12.06
N VAL A 26 -22.13 16.05 12.17
CA VAL A 26 -20.76 16.51 12.44
C VAL A 26 -20.23 15.86 13.72
N GLU A 27 -21.06 15.77 14.75
CA GLU A 27 -20.69 15.25 16.05
C GLU A 27 -20.37 13.75 16.01
N ALA A 28 -21.17 12.96 15.28
CA ALA A 28 -20.93 11.52 15.11
C ALA A 28 -19.66 11.27 14.28
N PHE A 29 -19.48 12.03 13.21
CA PHE A 29 -18.29 11.97 12.37
C PHE A 29 -17.02 12.33 13.16
N ASP A 30 -17.05 13.39 13.95
CA ASP A 30 -15.92 13.81 14.77
C ASP A 30 -15.61 12.81 15.90
N ALA A 31 -16.65 12.20 16.49
CA ALA A 31 -16.48 11.16 17.48
C ALA A 31 -15.77 9.92 16.91
N VAL A 32 -16.21 9.43 15.74
CA VAL A 32 -15.58 8.28 15.10
C VAL A 32 -14.16 8.61 14.62
N LEU A 33 -13.91 9.83 14.10
CA LEU A 33 -12.57 10.25 13.70
C LEU A 33 -11.60 10.26 14.88
N ARG A 34 -12.01 10.76 16.06
CA ARG A 34 -11.17 10.72 17.27
C ARG A 34 -10.82 9.28 17.68
N ARG A 35 -11.79 8.37 17.63
CA ARG A 35 -11.56 6.95 17.94
C ARG A 35 -10.63 6.30 16.92
N LEU A 36 -10.85 6.58 15.63
CA LEU A 36 -10.01 6.12 14.53
C LEU A 36 -8.58 6.65 14.66
N ALA A 37 -8.40 7.91 15.05
CA ALA A 37 -7.11 8.53 15.29
C ALA A 37 -6.31 7.79 16.37
N GLY A 38 -6.95 7.45 17.49
CA GLY A 38 -6.32 6.66 18.55
C GLY A 38 -5.87 5.28 18.05
N ALA A 39 -6.76 4.57 17.36
CA ALA A 39 -6.48 3.25 16.80
C ALA A 39 -5.36 3.28 15.73
N LEU A 40 -5.38 4.29 14.85
CA LEU A 40 -4.39 4.47 13.80
C LEU A 40 -3.01 4.82 14.39
N ARG A 41 -2.91 5.75 15.34
CA ARG A 41 -1.64 6.06 16.02
C ARG A 41 -1.07 4.83 16.72
N PHE A 42 -1.91 4.05 17.40
CA PHE A 42 -1.47 2.81 18.04
C PHE A 42 -0.85 1.85 17.03
N GLU A 43 -1.53 1.60 15.91
CA GLU A 43 -1.02 0.69 14.88
C GLU A 43 0.23 1.23 14.18
N MET A 44 0.32 2.55 13.93
CA MET A 44 1.52 3.17 13.39
C MET A 44 2.73 3.01 14.32
N ARG A 45 2.57 3.20 15.63
CA ARG A 45 3.64 3.00 16.62
C ARG A 45 4.08 1.54 16.65
N ARG A 46 3.12 0.62 16.67
CA ARG A 46 3.38 -0.81 16.66
C ARG A 46 4.17 -1.28 15.43
N ARG A 47 4.02 -0.60 14.29
CA ARG A 47 4.78 -0.87 13.05
C ARG A 47 6.04 -0.02 12.89
N SER A 48 6.40 0.78 13.88
CA SER A 48 7.48 1.78 13.80
C SER A 48 7.29 2.81 12.66
N LEU A 49 6.06 2.99 12.18
CA LEU A 49 5.71 3.99 11.17
C LEU A 49 5.67 5.41 11.74
N TRP A 50 5.36 5.55 13.02
CA TRP A 50 5.32 6.86 13.69
C TRP A 50 6.71 7.50 13.82
N SER A 51 7.77 6.71 13.86
CA SER A 51 9.16 7.19 13.82
C SER A 51 9.72 7.26 12.39
N SER A 52 9.00 6.72 11.41
CA SER A 52 9.39 6.73 10.00
C SER A 52 8.87 8.00 9.30
N PRO A 53 9.48 8.40 8.16
CA PRO A 53 8.96 9.49 7.34
C PRO A 53 7.51 9.25 6.88
N PRO A 54 6.64 10.28 6.87
CA PRO A 54 5.27 10.17 6.40
C PRO A 54 5.12 9.66 4.95
N SER A 55 6.14 9.88 4.11
CA SER A 55 6.15 9.42 2.72
C SER A 55 6.04 7.91 2.58
N TYR A 56 6.43 7.13 3.60
CA TYR A 56 6.34 5.67 3.57
C TYR A 56 4.90 5.15 3.56
N VAL A 57 3.92 6.01 3.82
CA VAL A 57 2.48 5.70 3.70
C VAL A 57 1.76 6.69 2.78
N GLY A 58 2.50 7.38 1.91
CA GLY A 58 1.92 8.26 0.89
C GLY A 58 1.52 9.65 1.37
N ILE A 59 1.95 10.06 2.57
CA ILE A 59 1.78 11.43 3.06
C ILE A 59 3.06 12.21 2.77
N TYR A 60 2.98 13.21 1.90
CA TYR A 60 4.13 13.99 1.47
C TYR A 60 4.12 15.38 2.13
N GLY A 61 5.27 16.06 2.09
CA GLY A 61 5.39 17.45 2.58
C GLY A 61 6.11 17.61 3.92
N GLY A 62 6.47 16.52 4.61
CA GLY A 62 7.29 16.57 5.82
C GLY A 62 8.20 15.36 5.99
N GLU A 63 9.31 15.57 6.71
CA GLU A 63 10.25 14.51 7.10
C GLU A 63 9.80 13.74 8.35
N ARG A 64 8.93 14.36 9.15
CA ARG A 64 8.40 13.83 10.41
C ARG A 64 6.89 14.05 10.47
N TRP A 65 6.22 13.24 11.27
CA TRP A 65 4.79 13.39 11.53
C TRP A 65 4.50 14.69 12.28
N THR A 66 3.64 15.51 11.69
CA THR A 66 2.93 16.61 12.37
C THR A 66 1.46 16.22 12.53
N GLU A 67 0.71 16.96 13.35
CA GLU A 67 -0.73 16.72 13.48
C GLU A 67 -1.48 16.90 12.15
N ASP A 68 -1.09 17.88 11.33
CA ASP A 68 -1.71 18.12 10.02
C ASP A 68 -1.47 16.93 9.06
N LEU A 69 -0.22 16.45 8.97
CA LEU A 69 0.12 15.29 8.12
C LEU A 69 -0.55 14.01 8.62
N PHE A 70 -0.68 13.87 9.94
CA PHE A 70 -1.42 12.76 10.54
C PHE A 70 -2.93 12.86 10.26
N GLU A 71 -3.52 14.07 10.32
CA GLU A 71 -4.91 14.29 9.95
C GLU A 71 -5.15 13.89 8.49
N GLU A 72 -4.22 14.17 7.57
CA GLU A 72 -4.35 13.68 6.19
C GLU A 72 -4.43 12.15 6.11
N LEU A 73 -3.53 11.44 6.79
CA LEU A 73 -3.54 9.97 6.84
C LEU A 73 -4.83 9.45 7.47
N LEU A 74 -5.32 10.12 8.52
CA LEU A 74 -6.54 9.78 9.21
C LEU A 74 -7.76 9.88 8.27
N LEU A 75 -7.83 10.95 7.47
CA LEU A 75 -8.89 11.14 6.49
C LEU A 75 -8.81 10.09 5.38
N ASP A 76 -7.61 9.75 4.90
CA ASP A 76 -7.40 8.66 3.91
C ASP A 76 -7.81 7.29 4.49
N CYS A 77 -7.46 7.03 5.76
CA CYS A 77 -7.86 5.82 6.49
C CYS A 77 -9.38 5.75 6.66
N TYR A 78 -10.03 6.87 7.00
CA TYR A 78 -11.48 6.96 7.08
C TYR A 78 -12.12 6.63 5.72
N ALA A 79 -11.64 7.24 4.64
CA ALA A 79 -12.15 6.97 3.29
C ALA A 79 -12.01 5.49 2.92
N PHE A 80 -10.85 4.89 3.20
CA PHE A 80 -10.61 3.48 2.95
C PHE A 80 -11.60 2.55 3.68
N ILE A 81 -11.92 2.86 4.94
CA ILE A 81 -12.76 2.00 5.79
C ILE A 81 -14.24 2.29 5.59
N PHE A 82 -14.65 3.55 5.75
CA PHE A 82 -16.06 3.96 5.88
C PHE A 82 -16.66 4.55 4.60
N VAL A 83 -15.86 4.81 3.56
CA VAL A 83 -16.42 5.15 2.24
C VAL A 83 -16.36 3.92 1.35
N ARG A 84 -15.16 3.33 1.18
CA ARG A 84 -14.98 2.21 0.24
C ARG A 84 -15.55 0.88 0.73
N ARG A 85 -15.69 0.66 2.05
CA ARG A 85 -16.10 -0.65 2.62
C ARG A 85 -17.35 -0.60 3.50
N ILE A 86 -18.09 0.52 3.49
CA ILE A 86 -19.23 0.71 4.40
C ILE A 86 -20.33 -0.33 4.23
N VAL A 87 -20.61 -0.73 2.99
CA VAL A 87 -21.60 -1.77 2.68
C VAL A 87 -21.25 -3.10 3.36
N GLY A 88 -19.98 -3.51 3.26
CA GLY A 88 -19.49 -4.71 3.93
C GLY A 88 -19.58 -4.61 5.45
N LEU A 89 -19.24 -3.45 6.03
CA LEU A 89 -19.34 -3.22 7.47
C LEU A 89 -20.79 -3.24 7.96
N LYS A 90 -21.72 -2.63 7.22
CA LYS A 90 -23.16 -2.66 7.50
C LYS A 90 -23.70 -4.09 7.53
N ASN A 91 -23.42 -4.87 6.48
CA ASN A 91 -23.84 -6.27 6.43
C ASN A 91 -23.28 -7.10 7.60
N GLN A 92 -22.04 -6.82 8.04
CA GLN A 92 -21.47 -7.48 9.21
C GLN A 92 -22.10 -7.02 10.52
N ALA A 93 -22.46 -5.73 10.64
CA ALA A 93 -23.09 -5.17 11.84
C ALA A 93 -24.54 -5.63 12.05
N GLU A 94 -25.18 -6.13 10.98
CA GLU A 94 -26.50 -6.78 11.02
C GLU A 94 -26.44 -8.19 11.62
N VAL A 95 -25.35 -8.93 11.38
CA VAL A 95 -25.20 -10.33 11.84
C VAL A 95 -24.30 -10.50 13.06
N ARG A 96 -23.46 -9.53 13.38
CA ARG A 96 -22.54 -9.56 14.55
C ARG A 96 -22.94 -8.50 15.55
N GLU A 97 -22.81 -8.85 16.83
CA GLU A 97 -23.01 -7.91 17.93
C GLU A 97 -22.00 -6.75 17.89
N ASP A 98 -20.73 -7.07 17.59
CA ASP A 98 -19.61 -6.13 17.49
C ASP A 98 -18.76 -6.35 16.23
N ILE A 99 -18.42 -5.25 15.55
CA ILE A 99 -17.56 -5.19 14.37
C ILE A 99 -16.28 -4.37 14.58
N ASP A 100 -16.00 -3.87 15.79
CA ASP A 100 -14.80 -3.07 16.07
C ASP A 100 -13.52 -3.81 15.66
N GLY A 101 -13.45 -5.13 15.91
CA GLY A 101 -12.35 -5.99 15.46
C GLY A 101 -12.14 -5.99 13.94
N LEU A 102 -13.20 -5.87 13.14
CA LEU A 102 -13.11 -5.74 11.69
C LEU A 102 -12.57 -4.37 11.29
N VAL A 103 -12.94 -3.30 12.00
CA VAL A 103 -12.40 -1.97 11.74
C VAL A 103 -10.90 -1.94 12.05
N PHE A 104 -10.45 -2.50 13.17
CA PHE A 104 -9.02 -2.66 13.46
C PHE A 104 -8.27 -3.49 12.42
N LEU A 105 -8.91 -4.52 11.85
CA LEU A 105 -8.35 -5.25 10.71
C LEU A 105 -8.21 -4.37 9.47
N ASN A 106 -9.22 -3.55 9.15
CA ASN A 106 -9.16 -2.65 8.00
C ASN A 106 -8.11 -1.54 8.17
N ILE A 107 -7.88 -1.01 9.39
CA ILE A 107 -6.77 -0.08 9.67
C ILE A 107 -5.42 -0.74 9.33
N ARG A 108 -5.25 -2.01 9.72
CA ARG A 108 -4.04 -2.78 9.42
C ARG A 108 -3.84 -3.00 7.93
N ASN A 109 -4.92 -3.28 7.20
CA ASN A 109 -4.89 -3.47 5.76
C ASN A 109 -4.57 -2.15 5.05
N PHE A 110 -5.21 -1.04 5.46
CA PHE A 110 -4.94 0.29 4.95
C PHE A 110 -3.45 0.64 5.03
N LEU A 111 -2.85 0.52 6.22
CA LEU A 111 -1.42 0.80 6.40
C LEU A 111 -0.54 -0.14 5.58
N HIS A 112 -0.90 -1.42 5.48
CA HIS A 112 -0.15 -2.39 4.69
C HIS A 112 -0.18 -2.06 3.19
N GLU A 113 -1.36 -1.79 2.64
CA GLU A 113 -1.54 -1.39 1.24
C GLU A 113 -0.84 -0.06 0.95
N ALA A 114 -0.92 0.91 1.87
CA ALA A 114 -0.23 2.19 1.76
C ALA A 114 1.30 2.01 1.75
N GLN A 115 1.86 1.19 2.65
CA GLN A 115 3.29 0.89 2.67
C GLN A 115 3.74 0.16 1.41
N GLN A 116 2.98 -0.85 0.96
CA GLN A 116 3.31 -1.59 -0.26
C GLN A 116 3.35 -0.67 -1.48
N ARG A 117 2.41 0.29 -1.54
CA ARG A 117 2.29 1.25 -2.63
C ARG A 117 3.38 2.34 -2.59
N CYS A 118 3.70 2.87 -1.40
CA CYS A 118 4.51 4.08 -1.23
C CYS A 118 5.95 3.81 -0.79
N ASP A 119 6.22 2.65 -0.16
CA ASP A 119 7.57 2.16 0.20
C ASP A 119 7.74 0.71 -0.29
N PRO A 120 7.71 0.47 -1.62
CA PRO A 120 7.79 -0.88 -2.17
C PRO A 120 9.12 -1.57 -1.83
N ILE A 121 10.20 -0.81 -1.71
CA ILE A 121 11.52 -1.35 -1.34
C ILE A 121 11.50 -1.83 0.10
N GLY A 122 11.06 -0.98 1.05
CA GLY A 122 10.99 -1.39 2.44
C GLY A 122 10.02 -2.55 2.65
N TYR A 123 8.90 -2.57 1.92
CA TYR A 123 7.98 -3.70 1.90
C TYR A 123 8.66 -5.00 1.45
N LEU A 124 9.36 -4.99 0.31
CA LEU A 124 10.06 -6.17 -0.21
C LEU A 124 11.13 -6.67 0.78
N VAL A 125 11.94 -5.77 1.34
CA VAL A 125 12.95 -6.15 2.34
C VAL A 125 12.32 -6.85 3.54
N PHE A 126 11.22 -6.30 4.06
CA PHE A 126 10.49 -6.91 5.16
C PHE A 126 9.98 -8.30 4.78
N ASP A 127 9.29 -8.44 3.65
CA ASP A 127 8.69 -9.69 3.19
C ASP A 127 9.73 -10.81 2.99
N ARG A 128 10.88 -10.48 2.35
CA ARG A 128 11.97 -11.44 2.15
C ARG A 128 12.63 -11.87 3.46
N LEU A 129 12.92 -10.92 4.34
CA LEU A 129 13.53 -11.25 5.63
C LEU A 129 12.56 -12.03 6.52
N HIS A 130 11.26 -11.70 6.47
CA HIS A 130 10.22 -12.47 7.15
C HIS A 130 10.19 -13.92 6.68
N GLY A 131 10.22 -14.15 5.36
CA GLY A 131 10.34 -15.47 4.77
C GLY A 131 11.58 -16.24 5.25
N ALA A 132 12.74 -15.57 5.30
CA ALA A 132 13.99 -16.17 5.78
C ALA A 132 13.91 -16.57 7.26
N VAL A 133 13.35 -15.73 8.12
CA VAL A 133 13.15 -16.05 9.53
C VAL A 133 12.18 -17.21 9.71
N ARG A 134 11.07 -17.27 8.95
CA ARG A 134 10.14 -18.41 9.01
C ARG A 134 10.83 -19.70 8.60
N GLN A 135 11.61 -19.68 7.53
CA GLN A 135 12.37 -20.84 7.07
C GLN A 135 13.32 -21.36 8.16
N LEU A 136 13.99 -20.47 8.91
CA LEU A 136 14.87 -20.84 10.02
C LEU A 136 14.11 -21.34 11.26
N LEU A 137 12.94 -20.79 11.56
CA LEU A 137 12.04 -21.30 12.62
C LEU A 137 11.54 -22.70 12.29
N ASP A 138 11.10 -22.93 11.05
CA ASP A 138 10.59 -24.23 10.58
C ASP A 138 11.68 -25.31 10.61
N ARG A 139 12.94 -24.93 10.39
CA ARG A 139 14.12 -25.80 10.51
C ARG A 139 14.57 -26.04 11.97
N GLY A 140 14.05 -25.26 12.92
CA GLY A 140 14.50 -25.27 14.31
C GLY A 140 15.86 -24.61 14.55
N THR A 141 16.42 -23.92 13.55
CA THR A 141 17.66 -23.12 13.68
C THR A 141 17.42 -21.86 14.51
N LEU A 142 16.26 -21.24 14.35
CA LEU A 142 15.78 -20.17 15.22
C LEU A 142 14.67 -20.69 16.14
N SER A 143 14.57 -20.07 17.30
CA SER A 143 13.47 -20.25 18.25
C SER A 143 12.84 -18.88 18.56
N LEU A 144 11.52 -18.87 18.71
CA LEU A 144 10.78 -17.70 19.20
C LEU A 144 10.97 -17.62 20.73
N LEU A 145 11.67 -16.58 21.20
CA LEU A 145 11.90 -16.37 22.63
C LEU A 145 10.84 -15.47 23.27
N ASP A 146 10.39 -14.44 22.55
CA ASP A 146 9.33 -13.53 22.98
C ASP A 146 8.60 -12.91 21.77
N GLY A 147 7.38 -12.43 22.00
CA GLY A 147 6.55 -11.76 21.00
C GLY A 147 5.57 -12.66 20.24
N ASP A 148 5.06 -12.15 19.12
CA ASP A 148 4.01 -12.82 18.34
C ASP A 148 4.61 -13.88 17.39
N PRO A 149 4.03 -15.10 17.30
CA PRO A 149 4.49 -16.15 16.38
C PRO A 149 4.37 -15.79 14.89
N ARG A 150 3.65 -14.71 14.56
CA ARG A 150 3.57 -14.16 13.20
C ARG A 150 4.80 -13.35 12.80
N ILE A 151 5.79 -13.19 13.67
CA ILE A 151 7.01 -12.39 13.51
C ILE A 151 6.67 -10.92 13.22
N ARG A 152 6.85 -10.09 14.23
CA ARG A 152 6.65 -8.64 14.20
C ARG A 152 7.97 -7.95 14.53
N ASN A 153 8.02 -6.63 14.41
CA ASN A 153 9.21 -5.84 14.74
C ASN A 153 9.71 -6.13 16.18
N ASP A 154 8.79 -6.31 17.13
CA ASP A 154 9.07 -6.61 18.53
C ASP A 154 9.37 -8.10 18.82
N THR A 155 9.27 -8.98 17.84
CA THR A 155 9.56 -10.41 18.01
C THR A 155 11.04 -10.62 18.30
N VAL A 156 11.33 -11.34 19.40
CA VAL A 156 12.68 -11.71 19.83
C VAL A 156 12.96 -13.16 19.40
N LEU A 157 14.07 -13.35 18.68
CA LEU A 157 14.48 -14.61 18.09
C LEU A 157 15.86 -14.99 18.64
N GLY A 158 16.11 -16.28 18.86
CA GLY A 158 17.42 -16.78 19.26
C GLY A 158 17.77 -18.13 18.66
N PHE A 159 19.06 -18.44 18.60
CA PHE A 159 19.59 -19.67 17.97
C PHE A 159 19.67 -20.88 18.91
N ALA A 160 19.61 -20.68 20.22
CA ALA A 160 19.66 -21.76 21.21
C ALA A 160 18.30 -21.92 21.91
N ALA A 161 17.68 -23.09 21.78
CA ALA A 161 16.49 -23.44 22.54
C ALA A 161 16.88 -23.74 24.00
N GLY A 162 16.58 -22.83 24.93
CA GLY A 162 16.57 -23.12 26.36
C GLY A 162 17.69 -22.52 27.22
N GLY A 163 18.48 -21.57 26.71
CA GLY A 163 19.31 -20.72 27.56
C GLY A 163 18.47 -19.61 28.19
N GLU A 164 18.71 -19.29 29.47
CA GLU A 164 18.19 -18.08 30.10
C GLU A 164 18.95 -16.87 29.53
N THR A 165 18.62 -16.50 28.28
CA THR A 165 19.31 -15.43 27.57
C THR A 165 18.74 -14.09 27.99
N VAL A 166 19.58 -13.29 28.66
CA VAL A 166 19.27 -11.91 28.99
C VAL A 166 19.31 -11.09 27.69
N PHE A 167 18.14 -10.69 27.20
CA PHE A 167 18.07 -9.79 26.04
C PHE A 167 18.49 -8.37 26.46
N PRO A 168 19.54 -7.79 25.87
CA PRO A 168 19.87 -6.39 26.10
C PRO A 168 18.72 -5.53 25.58
N LYS A 169 18.24 -4.59 26.39
CA LYS A 169 17.08 -3.73 26.06
C LYS A 169 17.30 -2.91 24.78
N ASP A 170 18.56 -2.58 24.52
CA ASP A 170 19.02 -1.82 23.35
C ASP A 170 19.78 -2.74 22.39
N ALA A 171 19.53 -2.54 21.10
CA ALA A 171 20.27 -3.26 20.07
C ALA A 171 21.73 -2.81 20.12
N PRO A 172 22.71 -3.73 20.07
CA PRO A 172 24.11 -3.33 19.95
C PRO A 172 24.30 -2.61 18.62
N ASP A 173 24.95 -1.43 18.63
CA ASP A 173 25.27 -0.67 17.41
C ASP A 173 26.00 -1.53 16.35
N ASP A 174 26.76 -2.52 16.83
CA ASP A 174 27.51 -3.48 16.01
C ASP A 174 26.60 -4.40 15.16
N LEU A 175 25.37 -4.71 15.59
CA LEU A 175 24.44 -5.53 14.81
C LEU A 175 23.96 -4.77 13.57
N GLY A 176 23.63 -3.49 13.74
CA GLY A 176 23.21 -2.64 12.62
C GLY A 176 24.30 -2.51 11.57
N ALA A 177 25.55 -2.32 11.99
CA ALA A 177 26.72 -2.25 11.11
C ALA A 177 26.98 -3.59 10.39
N LEU A 178 26.86 -4.72 11.10
CA LEU A 178 26.97 -6.05 10.50
C LEU A 178 25.91 -6.27 9.42
N VAL A 179 24.64 -5.96 9.72
CA VAL A 179 23.53 -6.12 8.77
C VAL A 179 23.70 -5.19 7.56
N ALA A 180 24.15 -3.96 7.78
CA ALA A 180 24.46 -3.02 6.71
C ALA A 180 25.52 -3.57 5.74
N SER A 181 26.51 -4.31 6.25
CA SER A 181 27.55 -4.95 5.43
C SER A 181 27.02 -6.02 4.47
N TRP A 182 25.80 -6.54 4.67
CA TRP A 182 25.19 -7.52 3.78
C TRP A 182 24.68 -6.90 2.48
N VAL A 183 24.35 -5.60 2.50
CA VAL A 183 23.66 -4.90 1.41
C VAL A 183 24.37 -4.99 0.06
N PRO A 184 25.70 -4.78 -0.04
CA PRO A 184 26.40 -4.89 -1.32
C PRO A 184 26.31 -6.28 -1.97
N GLY A 185 26.13 -7.34 -1.17
CA GLY A 185 25.98 -8.72 -1.65
C GLY A 185 24.53 -9.13 -1.91
N LEU A 186 23.55 -8.42 -1.35
CA LEU A 186 22.11 -8.69 -1.51
C LEU A 186 21.47 -7.84 -2.61
N LEU A 187 22.00 -6.65 -2.87
CA LEU A 187 21.65 -5.86 -4.06
C LEU A 187 22.43 -6.42 -5.27
N PRO A 188 21.80 -6.69 -6.43
CA PRO A 188 20.48 -6.25 -6.90
C PRO A 188 19.32 -7.25 -6.69
N ASP A 189 19.60 -8.46 -6.20
CA ASP A 189 18.63 -9.56 -6.18
C ASP A 189 17.43 -9.25 -5.28
N LEU A 190 17.66 -8.55 -4.17
CA LEU A 190 16.61 -8.22 -3.21
C LEU A 190 15.52 -7.29 -3.80
N VAL A 191 15.85 -6.49 -4.81
CA VAL A 191 14.92 -5.57 -5.47
C VAL A 191 14.46 -6.08 -6.85
N THR A 192 15.33 -6.80 -7.57
CA THR A 192 15.11 -7.14 -8.99
C THR A 192 14.90 -8.63 -9.25
N SER A 193 15.25 -9.52 -8.31
CA SER A 193 15.21 -10.96 -8.55
C SER A 193 13.79 -11.46 -8.73
N ARG A 194 13.63 -12.37 -9.68
CA ARG A 194 12.42 -13.18 -9.85
C ARG A 194 12.44 -14.42 -8.98
N ASP A 195 13.64 -14.84 -8.57
CA ASP A 195 13.84 -15.99 -7.72
C ASP A 195 13.76 -15.54 -6.26
N GLN A 196 12.53 -15.53 -5.77
CA GLN A 196 12.20 -15.13 -4.40
C GLN A 196 12.82 -16.09 -3.38
N GLU A 197 12.87 -17.37 -3.72
CA GLU A 197 13.37 -18.44 -2.86
C GLU A 197 14.88 -18.31 -2.68
N ALA A 198 15.64 -18.07 -3.75
CA ALA A 198 17.08 -17.84 -3.67
C ALA A 198 17.44 -16.63 -2.78
N VAL A 199 16.68 -15.52 -2.84
CA VAL A 199 16.92 -14.35 -1.98
C VAL A 199 16.61 -14.67 -0.51
N VAL A 200 15.53 -15.41 -0.26
CA VAL A 200 15.15 -15.87 1.08
C VAL A 200 16.23 -16.79 1.66
N GLU A 201 16.75 -17.73 0.87
CA GLU A 201 17.84 -18.63 1.28
C GLU A 201 19.13 -17.87 1.57
N GLN A 202 19.50 -16.89 0.74
CA GLN A 202 20.66 -16.03 0.98
C GLN A 202 20.51 -15.26 2.29
N LEU A 203 19.33 -14.67 2.55
CA LEU A 203 19.06 -13.97 3.81
C LEU A 203 19.10 -14.93 5.01
N ALA A 204 18.56 -16.14 4.88
CA ALA A 204 18.63 -17.16 5.92
C ALA A 204 20.08 -17.54 6.24
N ALA A 205 20.91 -17.76 5.21
CA ALA A 205 22.33 -18.04 5.39
C ALA A 205 23.08 -16.88 6.06
N ARG A 206 22.71 -15.61 5.81
CA ARG A 206 23.29 -14.45 6.51
C ARG A 206 22.87 -14.39 7.98
N LEU A 207 21.61 -14.68 8.27
CA LEU A 207 21.11 -14.77 9.65
C LEU A 207 21.87 -15.84 10.44
N GLU A 208 22.14 -17.00 9.85
CA GLU A 208 22.92 -18.08 10.50
C GLU A 208 24.37 -17.71 10.86
N LEU A 209 24.91 -16.60 10.32
CA LEU A 209 26.24 -16.09 10.69
C LEU A 209 26.21 -15.24 11.96
N LEU A 210 25.03 -14.80 12.43
CA LEU A 210 24.89 -13.92 13.59
C LEU A 210 25.52 -14.48 14.88
N PRO A 211 25.37 -15.78 15.24
CA PRO A 211 26.04 -16.35 16.42
C PRO A 211 27.56 -16.25 16.36
N GLY A 212 28.15 -16.46 15.16
CA GLY A 212 29.59 -16.33 14.96
C GLY A 212 30.12 -14.90 15.16
N ALA A 213 29.24 -13.91 15.08
CA ALA A 213 29.51 -12.51 15.38
C ALA A 213 29.10 -12.09 16.81
N GLY A 214 28.69 -13.05 17.66
CA GLY A 214 28.30 -12.80 19.05
C GLY A 214 26.82 -12.41 19.25
N PHE A 215 25.97 -12.57 18.24
CA PHE A 215 24.54 -12.27 18.31
C PHE A 215 23.70 -13.54 18.35
N ASP A 216 23.63 -14.16 19.53
CA ASP A 216 22.80 -15.36 19.76
C ASP A 216 21.29 -15.06 19.85
N VAL A 217 20.94 -13.81 20.13
CA VAL A 217 19.57 -13.31 20.26
C VAL A 217 19.46 -11.93 19.62
N PHE A 218 18.36 -11.68 18.91
CA PHE A 218 18.07 -10.38 18.27
C PHE A 218 16.56 -10.12 18.20
N ARG A 219 16.14 -8.84 18.15
CA ARG A 219 14.77 -8.52 17.70
C ARG A 219 14.74 -8.47 16.19
N PHE A 220 13.63 -8.89 15.61
CA PHE A 220 13.42 -8.78 14.16
C PHE A 220 13.59 -7.34 13.64
N TYR A 221 13.17 -6.34 14.42
CA TYR A 221 13.39 -4.92 14.10
C TYR A 221 14.86 -4.57 13.89
N ASP A 222 15.74 -5.08 14.76
CA ASP A 222 17.16 -4.73 14.80
C ASP A 222 17.91 -5.24 13.55
N VAL A 223 17.32 -6.17 12.80
CA VAL A 223 17.83 -6.64 11.50
C VAL A 223 17.11 -5.97 10.34
N VAL A 224 15.78 -5.88 10.38
CA VAL A 224 15.01 -5.38 9.23
C VAL A 224 15.23 -3.88 9.00
N ASP A 225 15.36 -3.08 10.06
CA ASP A 225 15.43 -1.63 9.96
C ASP A 225 16.75 -1.13 9.34
N PRO A 226 17.93 -1.59 9.80
CA PRO A 226 19.20 -1.27 9.13
C PRO A 226 19.22 -1.73 7.67
N LEU A 227 18.70 -2.94 7.40
CA LEU A 227 18.65 -3.48 6.05
C LEU A 227 17.79 -2.61 5.12
N LYS A 228 16.59 -2.21 5.57
CA LYS A 228 15.72 -1.27 4.84
C LYS A 228 16.41 0.07 4.62
N HIS A 229 17.00 0.65 5.66
CA HIS A 229 17.65 1.96 5.58
C HIS A 229 18.78 1.97 4.55
N HIS A 230 19.71 1.02 4.66
CA HIS A 230 20.85 0.94 3.76
C HIS A 230 20.46 0.57 2.32
N ILE A 231 19.48 -0.31 2.12
CA ILE A 231 18.98 -0.63 0.78
C ILE A 231 18.32 0.59 0.13
N ARG A 232 17.51 1.35 0.88
CA ARG A 232 16.93 2.61 0.38
C ARG A 232 18.03 3.61 0.02
N LEU A 233 19.03 3.80 0.88
CA LEU A 233 20.17 4.69 0.60
C LEU A 233 20.96 4.26 -0.64
N HIS A 234 21.29 2.97 -0.77
CA HIS A 234 22.01 2.45 -1.94
C HIS A 234 21.16 2.55 -3.20
N TRP A 235 19.87 2.20 -3.12
CA TRP A 235 18.94 2.37 -4.22
C TRP A 235 18.85 3.85 -4.64
N PHE A 236 18.86 4.76 -3.66
CA PHE A 236 18.87 6.20 -3.89
C PHE A 236 20.17 6.72 -4.50
N GLN A 237 21.34 6.23 -4.06
CA GLN A 237 22.61 6.55 -4.71
C GLN A 237 22.63 6.02 -6.15
N LEU A 238 22.10 4.81 -6.34
CA LEU A 238 21.74 4.24 -7.63
C LEU A 238 20.49 4.89 -8.26
N ALA A 239 19.91 5.94 -7.67
CA ALA A 239 18.85 6.83 -8.20
C ALA A 239 19.43 8.23 -8.57
N ALA A 240 20.45 8.70 -7.86
CA ALA A 240 21.06 10.02 -7.98
C ALA A 240 22.40 10.08 -8.77
N GLY A 241 23.31 9.11 -8.60
CA GLY A 241 24.71 9.21 -9.04
C GLY A 241 25.04 8.74 -10.46
N ASP A 242 24.53 9.41 -11.50
CA ASP A 242 25.07 9.25 -12.88
C ASP A 242 24.87 10.52 -13.73
N THR A 243 24.96 11.70 -13.10
CA THR A 243 24.97 13.01 -13.79
C THR A 243 26.40 13.41 -14.19
N ASP A 244 27.03 12.61 -15.05
CA ASP A 244 28.14 13.10 -15.86
C ASP A 244 27.58 13.82 -17.11
N ALA A 245 28.23 14.93 -17.45
CA ALA A 245 27.83 16.08 -18.28
C ALA A 245 27.25 15.87 -19.69
N ALA A 246 26.86 14.67 -20.12
CA ALA A 246 26.52 14.38 -21.52
C ALA A 246 25.01 14.29 -21.86
N THR A 247 24.07 14.44 -20.91
CA THR A 247 22.65 14.12 -21.18
C THR A 247 21.63 15.16 -20.74
N GLN A 248 21.92 16.46 -20.90
CA GLN A 248 20.95 17.53 -20.59
C GLN A 248 19.69 17.51 -21.47
N ARG A 249 19.73 16.94 -22.69
CA ARG A 249 18.54 16.89 -23.59
C ARG A 249 17.51 15.81 -23.25
N SER A 250 17.81 14.79 -22.43
CA SER A 250 16.81 13.78 -22.03
C SER A 250 16.21 14.05 -20.64
N SER A 251 16.54 15.20 -20.05
CA SER A 251 16.12 15.62 -18.71
C SER A 251 14.70 16.18 -18.73
N GLU A 252 14.36 17.02 -19.71
CA GLU A 252 13.05 17.70 -19.79
C GLU A 252 11.88 16.75 -20.06
N ASP A 253 12.04 15.79 -20.98
CA ASP A 253 10.98 14.79 -21.28
C ASP A 253 10.71 13.86 -20.09
N PHE A 254 11.74 13.56 -19.31
CA PHE A 254 11.56 12.80 -18.09
C PHE A 254 10.97 13.64 -16.96
N GLU A 255 11.41 14.88 -16.80
CA GLU A 255 10.85 15.80 -15.82
C GLU A 255 9.35 16.05 -16.12
N ARG A 256 8.98 16.10 -17.41
CA ARG A 256 7.59 15.98 -17.86
C ARG A 256 6.96 14.69 -17.36
N LEU A 257 7.48 13.51 -17.71
CA LEU A 257 6.94 12.21 -17.24
C LEU A 257 6.76 12.13 -15.72
N VAL A 258 7.73 12.60 -14.93
CA VAL A 258 7.66 12.66 -13.47
C VAL A 258 6.57 13.60 -12.99
N ARG A 259 6.51 14.83 -13.52
CA ARG A 259 5.42 15.78 -13.23
C ARG A 259 4.07 15.22 -13.68
N LEU A 260 4.06 14.34 -14.69
CA LEU A 260 2.87 13.62 -15.14
C LEU A 260 2.47 12.49 -14.17
N VAL A 261 3.41 11.89 -13.44
CA VAL A 261 3.18 10.87 -12.42
C VAL A 261 2.96 11.49 -11.02
N TRP A 262 3.24 12.79 -10.80
CA TRP A 262 3.21 13.37 -9.46
C TRP A 262 2.03 14.31 -9.18
N PRO A 263 1.15 13.99 -8.21
CA PRO A 263 0.25 14.97 -7.60
C PRO A 263 0.95 15.65 -6.42
N GLN A 264 1.33 16.92 -6.57
CA GLN A 264 1.82 17.73 -5.45
C GLN A 264 0.71 18.25 -4.53
N GLN A 265 -0.53 17.87 -4.78
CA GLN A 265 -1.71 18.52 -4.21
C GLN A 265 -2.73 17.46 -3.74
N GLY A 266 -3.84 17.89 -3.13
CA GLY A 266 -4.65 17.19 -2.12
C GLY A 266 -5.31 15.85 -2.50
N ILE A 267 -6.28 15.38 -1.69
CA ILE A 267 -7.00 14.10 -1.89
C ILE A 267 -7.57 13.94 -3.30
N GLU A 268 -8.04 15.03 -3.92
CA GLU A 268 -8.56 15.00 -5.29
C GLU A 268 -7.49 14.55 -6.29
N ASP A 269 -6.27 15.05 -6.12
CA ASP A 269 -5.15 14.67 -6.97
C ASP A 269 -4.65 13.27 -6.62
N ARG A 270 -4.82 12.79 -5.38
CA ARG A 270 -4.55 11.39 -5.00
C ARG A 270 -5.57 10.41 -5.58
N ASP A 271 -6.86 10.70 -5.51
CA ASP A 271 -7.91 9.88 -6.11
C ASP A 271 -7.83 9.92 -7.65
N PHE A 272 -7.53 11.09 -8.22
CA PHE A 272 -7.25 11.22 -9.65
C PHE A 272 -6.00 10.45 -10.04
N PHE A 273 -4.93 10.51 -9.22
CA PHE A 273 -3.71 9.76 -9.45
C PHE A 273 -3.92 8.25 -9.31
N ASP A 274 -4.67 7.78 -8.31
CA ASP A 274 -5.02 6.36 -8.18
C ASP A 274 -5.80 5.87 -9.40
N LYS A 275 -6.79 6.65 -9.87
CA LYS A 275 -7.52 6.37 -11.12
C LYS A 275 -6.62 6.43 -12.35
N LEU A 276 -5.64 7.34 -12.38
CA LEU A 276 -4.66 7.46 -13.45
C LEU A 276 -3.75 6.23 -13.48
N VAL A 277 -3.26 5.80 -12.32
CA VAL A 277 -2.46 4.59 -12.16
C VAL A 277 -3.24 3.37 -12.65
N GLU A 278 -4.48 3.20 -12.20
CA GLU A 278 -5.36 2.11 -12.63
C GLU A 278 -5.58 2.14 -14.15
N CYS A 279 -5.88 3.33 -14.71
CA CYS A 279 -6.05 3.49 -16.15
C CYS A 279 -4.77 3.15 -16.93
N VAL A 280 -3.60 3.59 -16.46
CA VAL A 280 -2.31 3.34 -17.10
C VAL A 280 -2.01 1.84 -17.06
N GLU A 281 -2.18 1.17 -15.93
CA GLU A 281 -1.96 -0.26 -15.79
C GLU A 281 -2.88 -1.09 -16.71
N GLU A 282 -4.18 -0.76 -16.76
CA GLU A 282 -5.10 -1.36 -17.71
C GLU A 282 -4.71 -1.11 -19.17
N SER A 283 -4.23 0.10 -19.47
CA SER A 283 -3.85 0.49 -20.82
C SER A 283 -2.57 -0.23 -21.26
N LEU A 284 -1.57 -0.34 -20.38
CA LEU A 284 -0.32 -1.07 -20.62
C LEU A 284 -0.56 -2.55 -20.95
N ALA A 285 -1.54 -3.17 -20.29
CA ALA A 285 -1.94 -4.56 -20.61
C ALA A 285 -2.46 -4.72 -22.06
N ARG A 286 -3.06 -3.66 -22.62
CA ARG A 286 -3.67 -3.60 -23.95
C ARG A 286 -2.79 -2.95 -25.03
N VAL A 287 -1.61 -2.42 -24.68
CA VAL A 287 -0.70 -1.77 -25.64
C VAL A 287 -0.32 -2.76 -26.76
N PRO A 288 -0.47 -2.38 -28.05
CA PRO A 288 -0.09 -3.23 -29.16
C PRO A 288 1.43 -3.44 -29.18
N GLY A 289 1.87 -4.70 -29.28
CA GLY A 289 3.29 -5.01 -29.38
C GLY A 289 3.66 -6.38 -28.83
N THR A 290 4.97 -6.66 -28.83
CA THR A 290 5.49 -7.91 -28.28
C THR A 290 5.25 -7.98 -26.77
N ARG A 291 5.07 -9.19 -26.21
CA ARG A 291 4.99 -9.41 -24.75
C ARG A 291 6.19 -8.82 -24.00
N LYS A 292 7.37 -8.81 -24.64
CA LYS A 292 8.60 -8.22 -24.10
C LYS A 292 8.52 -6.69 -23.98
N LYS A 293 7.95 -6.00 -24.98
CA LYS A 293 7.76 -4.54 -24.94
C LYS A 293 6.79 -4.13 -23.83
N ARG A 294 5.64 -4.80 -23.74
CA ARG A 294 4.64 -4.57 -22.66
C ARG A 294 5.28 -4.71 -21.28
N ARG A 295 6.04 -5.78 -21.08
CA ARG A 295 6.81 -5.98 -19.84
C ARG A 295 7.78 -4.84 -19.53
N TYR A 296 8.49 -4.33 -20.53
CA TYR A 296 9.41 -3.21 -20.34
C TYR A 296 8.68 -1.93 -19.93
N LEU A 297 7.50 -1.67 -20.51
CA LEU A 297 6.66 -0.54 -20.10
C LEU A 297 6.16 -0.70 -18.66
N GLU A 298 5.70 -1.89 -18.27
CA GLU A 298 5.26 -2.19 -16.90
C GLU A 298 6.39 -1.98 -15.88
N GLN A 299 7.61 -2.46 -16.20
CA GLN A 299 8.80 -2.27 -15.36
C GLN A 299 9.18 -0.79 -15.27
N LEU A 300 9.15 -0.07 -16.39
CA LEU A 300 9.47 1.36 -16.43
C LEU A 300 8.44 2.17 -15.63
N TRP A 301 7.15 1.88 -15.79
CA TRP A 301 6.07 2.50 -15.02
C TRP A 301 6.23 2.29 -13.51
N SER A 302 6.47 1.04 -13.10
CA SER A 302 6.71 0.70 -11.69
C SER A 302 7.92 1.45 -11.12
N TYR A 303 9.00 1.55 -11.91
CA TYR A 303 10.19 2.31 -11.54
C TYR A 303 9.90 3.81 -11.38
N LEU A 304 9.17 4.42 -12.32
CA LEU A 304 8.79 5.83 -12.24
C LEU A 304 7.94 6.14 -11.03
N ARG A 305 7.01 5.25 -10.66
CA ARG A 305 6.18 5.39 -9.44
C ARG A 305 7.00 5.30 -8.16
N ALA A 306 7.96 4.38 -8.10
CA ALA A 306 8.84 4.24 -6.94
C ALA A 306 9.81 5.43 -6.82
N TRP A 307 10.42 5.83 -7.94
CA TRP A 307 11.28 7.01 -8.01
C TRP A 307 10.50 8.30 -7.71
N ALA A 308 9.22 8.32 -8.09
CA ALA A 308 8.32 9.35 -7.63
C ALA A 308 8.30 9.31 -6.09
N ALA A 309 7.67 8.37 -5.39
CA ALA A 309 7.43 8.41 -3.92
C ALA A 309 8.55 8.85 -2.92
N GLU A 310 9.79 9.10 -3.30
CA GLU A 310 10.89 9.60 -2.46
C GLU A 310 10.84 11.12 -2.14
N PRO A 311 10.99 11.50 -0.85
CA PRO A 311 11.09 12.90 -0.43
C PRO A 311 12.43 13.51 -0.85
N GLY A 312 12.38 14.57 -1.67
CA GLY A 312 13.55 15.30 -2.16
C GLY A 312 13.50 15.60 -3.66
N HIS A 313 12.92 14.69 -4.46
CA HIS A 313 12.73 14.89 -5.90
C HIS A 313 11.45 15.66 -6.26
N ALA A 314 10.46 15.67 -5.35
CA ALA A 314 9.24 16.45 -5.54
C ALA A 314 9.54 17.96 -5.67
N ARG A 315 10.49 18.52 -4.91
CA ARG A 315 10.69 19.99 -4.83
C ARG A 315 11.41 20.64 -6.02
N GLY A 316 11.69 19.91 -7.10
CA GLY A 316 12.30 20.50 -8.31
C GLY A 316 13.76 20.93 -8.14
N GLU A 317 14.42 20.57 -7.04
CA GLU A 317 15.82 20.95 -6.77
C GLU A 317 16.84 20.07 -7.50
N GLY A 318 16.41 18.93 -8.07
CA GLY A 318 17.19 18.13 -9.01
C GLY A 318 16.65 18.29 -10.43
N LYS A 319 17.29 19.09 -11.27
CA LYS A 319 16.94 19.20 -12.69
C LYS A 319 17.36 17.93 -13.43
N GLY A 320 16.49 16.92 -13.39
CA GLY A 320 16.52 15.80 -14.32
C GLY A 320 16.20 14.44 -13.73
N GLY A 321 15.66 13.60 -14.60
CA GLY A 321 15.40 12.20 -14.29
C GLY A 321 16.62 11.31 -14.16
N PRO A 322 16.47 10.09 -13.59
CA PRO A 322 17.41 9.01 -13.75
C PRO A 322 17.86 8.85 -15.21
N PRO A 323 19.18 8.83 -15.47
CA PRO A 323 19.74 8.65 -16.79
C PRO A 323 19.34 7.34 -17.47
N HIS A 324 19.26 7.32 -18.80
CA HIS A 324 18.87 6.12 -19.55
C HIS A 324 19.78 4.93 -19.32
N LEU A 325 21.09 5.16 -19.20
CA LEU A 325 22.05 4.09 -18.90
C LEU A 325 21.69 3.37 -17.59
N ARG A 326 21.14 4.12 -16.64
CA ARG A 326 20.85 3.65 -15.31
C ARG A 326 19.53 2.90 -15.23
N ILE A 327 18.49 3.45 -15.87
CA ILE A 327 17.22 2.74 -16.09
C ILE A 327 17.49 1.40 -16.81
N ALA A 328 18.39 1.40 -17.80
CA ALA A 328 18.77 0.19 -18.54
C ALA A 328 19.38 -0.88 -17.63
N LYS A 329 20.35 -0.48 -16.81
CA LYS A 329 21.05 -1.36 -15.88
C LYS A 329 20.10 -1.93 -14.81
N LEU A 330 19.28 -1.07 -14.20
CA LEU A 330 18.37 -1.47 -13.12
C LEU A 330 17.24 -2.38 -13.59
N LEU A 331 16.65 -2.07 -14.74
CA LEU A 331 15.46 -2.79 -15.23
C LEU A 331 15.81 -3.94 -16.19
N GLY A 332 17.08 -4.08 -16.58
CA GLY A 332 17.52 -5.03 -17.61
C GLY A 332 16.97 -4.69 -19.00
N ILE A 333 16.65 -3.42 -19.26
CA ILE A 333 16.12 -2.92 -20.53
C ILE A 333 17.28 -2.44 -21.40
N PRO A 334 17.38 -2.82 -22.69
CA PRO A 334 18.44 -2.29 -23.57
C PRO A 334 18.39 -0.75 -23.62
N ARG A 335 19.53 -0.09 -23.38
CA ARG A 335 19.62 1.39 -23.30
C ARG A 335 18.97 2.11 -24.49
N GLY A 336 19.16 1.59 -25.71
CA GLY A 336 18.58 2.16 -26.93
C GLY A 336 17.05 2.12 -26.99
N ARG A 337 16.38 1.30 -26.17
CA ARG A 337 14.91 1.18 -26.12
C ARG A 337 14.25 2.15 -25.15
N ILE A 338 15.00 2.73 -24.20
CA ILE A 338 14.42 3.54 -23.12
C ILE A 338 13.77 4.83 -23.63
N PRO A 339 14.34 5.57 -24.60
CA PRO A 339 13.65 6.74 -25.17
C PRO A 339 12.28 6.38 -25.76
N GLU A 340 12.24 5.34 -26.60
CA GLU A 340 11.01 4.82 -27.24
C GLU A 340 9.96 4.41 -26.19
N LEU A 341 10.39 3.68 -25.15
CA LEU A 341 9.50 3.25 -24.06
C LEU A 341 8.98 4.41 -23.21
N LYS A 342 9.79 5.46 -23.00
CA LYS A 342 9.36 6.67 -22.27
C LYS A 342 8.32 7.44 -23.08
N GLU A 343 8.55 7.62 -24.37
CA GLU A 343 7.61 8.29 -25.28
C GLU A 343 6.25 7.57 -25.30
N GLU A 344 6.27 6.25 -25.52
CA GLU A 344 5.04 5.44 -25.54
C GLU A 344 4.32 5.43 -24.19
N LEU A 345 5.05 5.36 -23.08
CA LEU A 345 4.48 5.46 -21.74
C LEU A 345 3.87 6.85 -21.50
N GLY A 346 4.52 7.91 -21.98
CA GLY A 346 4.01 9.28 -21.93
C GLY A 346 2.67 9.41 -22.66
N GLU A 347 2.56 8.85 -23.87
CA GLU A 347 1.29 8.83 -24.59
C GLU A 347 0.18 8.07 -23.86
N VAL A 348 0.51 6.94 -23.22
CA VAL A 348 -0.46 6.18 -22.41
C VAL A 348 -0.97 7.02 -21.24
N ILE A 349 -0.07 7.71 -20.55
CA ILE A 349 -0.42 8.58 -19.42
C ILE A 349 -1.32 9.74 -19.87
N GLU A 350 -0.98 10.43 -20.97
CA GLU A 350 -1.80 11.52 -21.49
C GLU A 350 -3.20 11.07 -21.90
N ARG A 351 -3.32 9.95 -22.64
CA ARG A 351 -4.64 9.39 -23.00
C ARG A 351 -5.48 9.05 -21.77
N CYS A 352 -4.86 8.52 -20.71
CA CYS A 352 -5.56 8.25 -19.47
C CYS A 352 -6.00 9.51 -18.74
N ARG A 353 -5.17 10.55 -18.72
CA ARG A 353 -5.53 11.86 -18.16
C ARG A 353 -6.70 12.50 -18.89
N GLU A 354 -6.67 12.52 -20.23
CA GLU A 354 -7.77 13.02 -21.06
C GLU A 354 -9.07 12.27 -20.76
N ARG A 355 -9.00 10.93 -20.68
CA ARG A 355 -10.16 10.08 -20.36
C ARG A 355 -10.74 10.37 -18.99
N LEU A 356 -9.89 10.47 -17.96
CA LEU A 356 -10.33 10.76 -16.59
C LEU A 356 -10.87 12.18 -16.47
N SER A 357 -10.27 13.14 -17.17
CA SER A 357 -10.75 14.53 -17.21
C SER A 357 -12.12 14.63 -17.90
N ALA A 358 -12.34 13.87 -18.98
CA ALA A 358 -13.64 13.79 -19.64
C ALA A 358 -14.72 13.19 -18.71
N LEU A 359 -14.38 12.12 -17.97
CA LEU A 359 -15.26 11.49 -16.98
C LEU A 359 -15.57 12.39 -15.78
N ALA A 360 -14.64 13.25 -15.38
CA ALA A 360 -14.82 14.20 -14.30
C ALA A 360 -15.75 15.38 -14.66
N GLY A 361 -16.23 15.49 -15.91
CA GLY A 361 -17.34 16.38 -16.27
C GLY A 361 -17.13 17.37 -17.42
N GLY A 362 -16.36 17.03 -18.46
CA GLY A 362 -16.29 17.84 -19.70
C GLY A 362 -15.67 19.24 -19.50
N PRO A 363 -15.53 20.05 -20.56
CA PRO A 363 -14.72 21.26 -20.51
C PRO A 363 -15.34 22.25 -19.51
N ARG A 364 -14.73 22.35 -18.32
CA ARG A 364 -14.68 23.64 -17.62
C ARG A 364 -14.03 24.57 -18.62
N GLY A 365 -14.85 25.31 -19.35
CA GLY A 365 -14.39 26.30 -20.30
C GLY A 365 -13.40 27.18 -19.56
N SER A 366 -12.12 26.97 -19.86
CA SER A 366 -11.05 27.91 -19.57
C SER A 366 -11.37 29.18 -20.35
N LYS A 367 -12.37 29.94 -19.87
CA LYS A 367 -12.36 31.37 -20.06
C LYS A 367 -11.09 31.80 -19.34
N GLY A 368 -10.08 32.12 -20.12
CA GLY A 368 -8.81 32.70 -19.68
C GLY A 368 -9.05 34.05 -19.01
N GLY A 369 -9.62 34.01 -17.81
CA GLY A 369 -9.37 35.03 -16.81
C GLY A 369 -8.02 34.68 -16.21
N ASN A 370 -7.02 35.54 -16.43
CA ASN A 370 -5.79 35.62 -15.65
C ASN A 370 -6.12 36.02 -14.19
N GLY A 371 -7.07 35.34 -13.57
CA GLY A 371 -7.20 35.36 -12.13
C GLY A 371 -6.14 34.41 -11.62
N ASP A 372 -5.13 34.94 -10.95
CA ASP A 372 -4.23 34.22 -10.05
C ASP A 372 -5.03 33.65 -8.86
N GLY A 373 -6.10 32.92 -9.16
CA GLY A 373 -6.80 32.07 -8.21
C GLY A 373 -5.87 30.91 -7.95
N GLU A 374 -4.90 31.14 -7.06
CA GLU A 374 -4.16 30.10 -6.39
C GLU A 374 -5.19 29.06 -5.95
N GLY A 375 -5.18 27.90 -6.63
CA GLY A 375 -5.86 26.70 -6.17
C GLY A 375 -5.17 26.24 -4.90
N GLY A 376 -5.41 26.99 -3.82
CA GLY A 376 -4.86 26.70 -2.52
C GLY A 376 -5.25 25.29 -2.11
N PRO A 377 -4.39 24.58 -1.39
CA PRO A 377 -4.71 23.25 -0.89
C PRO A 377 -6.04 23.30 -0.13
N MET A 378 -6.94 22.38 -0.49
CA MET A 378 -8.26 22.25 0.14
C MET A 378 -8.10 22.23 1.67
N SER A 379 -8.89 23.06 2.37
CA SER A 379 -8.78 23.15 3.82
C SER A 379 -9.16 21.82 4.49
N ALA A 380 -8.63 21.55 5.69
CA ALA A 380 -8.98 20.34 6.45
C ALA A 380 -10.50 20.24 6.70
N GLY A 381 -11.17 21.37 6.89
CA GLY A 381 -12.63 21.44 7.03
C GLY A 381 -13.37 20.95 5.78
N ASP A 382 -13.00 21.47 4.60
CA ASP A 382 -13.62 21.07 3.34
C ASP A 382 -13.43 19.58 3.05
N ARG A 383 -12.25 19.03 3.39
CA ARG A 383 -11.96 17.58 3.24
C ARG A 383 -12.85 16.73 4.14
N ARG A 384 -13.08 17.16 5.38
CA ARG A 384 -13.96 16.47 6.34
C ARG A 384 -15.40 16.46 5.85
N ASP A 385 -15.90 17.60 5.39
CA ASP A 385 -17.26 17.70 4.86
C ASP A 385 -17.46 16.85 3.60
N ARG A 386 -16.46 16.82 2.71
CA ARG A 386 -16.49 15.92 1.54
C ARG A 386 -16.55 14.46 1.94
N LEU A 387 -15.79 14.02 2.94
CA LEU A 387 -15.83 12.61 3.37
C LEU A 387 -17.17 12.23 4.00
N ARG A 388 -17.82 13.17 4.70
CA ARG A 388 -19.19 12.98 5.19
C ARG A 388 -20.17 12.78 4.03
N LEU A 389 -20.08 13.63 3.00
CA LEU A 389 -20.90 13.50 1.78
C LEU A 389 -20.62 12.17 1.06
N ALA A 390 -19.36 11.81 0.86
CA ALA A 390 -18.97 10.56 0.19
C ALA A 390 -19.44 9.31 0.96
N THR A 391 -19.46 9.37 2.30
CA THR A 391 -20.03 8.30 3.14
C THR A 391 -21.53 8.14 2.85
N ALA A 392 -22.24 9.26 2.74
CA ALA A 392 -23.66 9.31 2.44
C ALA A 392 -23.96 8.75 1.03
N GLU A 393 -23.17 9.16 0.04
CA GLU A 393 -23.27 8.67 -1.35
C GLU A 393 -23.04 7.15 -1.44
N ALA A 394 -22.05 6.62 -0.71
CA ALA A 394 -21.77 5.19 -0.67
C ALA A 394 -22.94 4.38 -0.06
N LEU A 395 -23.62 4.94 0.95
CA LEU A 395 -24.81 4.35 1.56
C LEU A 395 -26.03 4.43 0.63
N ALA A 396 -26.23 5.58 -0.02
CA ALA A 396 -27.31 5.75 -1.00
C ALA A 396 -27.16 4.77 -2.18
N ALA A 397 -25.93 4.56 -2.66
CA ALA A 397 -25.64 3.59 -3.71
C ALA A 397 -26.04 2.17 -3.29
N ARG A 398 -25.75 1.76 -2.05
CA ARG A 398 -26.21 0.47 -1.48
C ARG A 398 -27.73 0.37 -1.45
N ALA A 399 -28.43 1.43 -1.06
CA ALA A 399 -29.89 1.41 -1.00
C ALA A 399 -30.55 1.35 -2.38
N ALA A 400 -29.87 1.89 -3.40
CA ALA A 400 -30.30 1.85 -4.80
C ALA A 400 -29.99 0.50 -5.48
N GLU A 401 -29.01 -0.26 -4.98
CA GLU A 401 -28.76 -1.62 -5.48
C GLU A 401 -30.01 -2.47 -5.25
N PRO A 402 -30.61 -3.05 -6.30
CA PRO A 402 -31.78 -3.89 -6.14
C PRO A 402 -31.37 -5.03 -5.22
N ARG A 403 -31.97 -5.08 -4.02
CA ARG A 403 -31.78 -6.19 -3.09
C ARG A 403 -31.98 -7.45 -3.93
N ALA A 404 -30.90 -8.24 -4.08
CA ALA A 404 -30.99 -9.50 -4.78
C ALA A 404 -32.23 -10.20 -4.21
N PRO A 405 -33.20 -10.59 -5.05
CA PRO A 405 -34.48 -11.09 -4.58
C PRO A 405 -34.16 -12.12 -3.52
N GLU A 406 -34.62 -11.87 -2.28
CA GLU A 406 -34.27 -12.65 -1.09
C GLU A 406 -34.16 -14.10 -1.53
N ALA A 407 -32.92 -14.57 -1.69
CA ALA A 407 -32.69 -15.84 -2.34
C ALA A 407 -33.21 -16.87 -1.35
N THR A 408 -34.49 -17.21 -1.52
CA THR A 408 -35.34 -18.05 -0.66
C THR A 408 -34.53 -18.61 0.50
N ALA A 409 -34.45 -17.86 1.60
CA ALA A 409 -33.75 -18.23 2.83
C ALA A 409 -34.42 -19.40 3.56
N GLY A 410 -35.04 -20.31 2.80
CA GLY A 410 -35.76 -21.49 3.24
C GLY A 410 -35.63 -22.67 2.28
N ARG A 411 -34.73 -22.63 1.27
CA ARG A 411 -34.29 -23.90 0.67
C ARG A 411 -33.26 -24.51 1.59
N GLU A 412 -33.74 -25.42 2.44
CA GLU A 412 -32.91 -26.40 3.14
C GLU A 412 -31.82 -26.90 2.18
N VAL A 413 -30.55 -26.66 2.55
CA VAL A 413 -29.42 -27.20 1.81
C VAL A 413 -29.40 -28.70 2.10
N VAL A 414 -30.13 -29.47 1.29
CA VAL A 414 -30.12 -30.93 1.39
C VAL A 414 -28.72 -31.42 0.99
N PRO A 415 -28.04 -32.22 1.83
CA PRO A 415 -26.77 -32.84 1.46
C PRO A 415 -26.88 -33.54 0.09
N GLY A 416 -25.99 -33.18 -0.85
CA GLY A 416 -25.97 -33.72 -2.22
C GLY A 416 -26.56 -32.82 -3.30
N HIS A 417 -27.11 -31.64 -2.97
CA HIS A 417 -27.50 -30.65 -3.98
C HIS A 417 -26.32 -29.84 -4.52
N ARG A 418 -26.37 -29.58 -5.82
CA ARG A 418 -25.40 -28.79 -6.58
C ARG A 418 -25.98 -27.40 -6.82
N PHE A 419 -25.21 -26.37 -6.50
CA PHE A 419 -25.61 -24.99 -6.76
C PHE A 419 -24.69 -24.40 -7.82
N VAL A 420 -25.27 -23.82 -8.87
CA VAL A 420 -24.54 -23.01 -9.84
C VAL A 420 -24.54 -21.58 -9.32
N VAL A 421 -23.37 -21.05 -8.98
CA VAL A 421 -23.24 -19.65 -8.56
C VAL A 421 -22.98 -18.83 -9.82
N ALA A 422 -23.85 -17.84 -10.06
CA ALA A 422 -23.74 -16.96 -11.20
C ALA A 422 -22.40 -16.21 -11.21
N ARG A 423 -21.91 -15.95 -12.42
CA ARG A 423 -20.66 -15.23 -12.70
C ARG A 423 -20.61 -13.92 -11.90
N VAL A 424 -19.63 -13.81 -11.01
CA VAL A 424 -19.32 -12.56 -10.28
C VAL A 424 -17.98 -12.02 -10.76
N ARG A 425 -17.80 -10.69 -10.72
CA ARG A 425 -16.65 -9.99 -11.31
C ARG A 425 -15.29 -10.50 -10.81
N ALA A 426 -15.22 -11.06 -9.61
CA ALA A 426 -14.02 -11.67 -9.02
C ALA A 426 -13.67 -13.05 -9.60
N TYR A 427 -14.61 -13.75 -10.23
CA TYR A 427 -14.46 -15.10 -10.75
C TYR A 427 -15.13 -15.24 -12.13
N PRO A 428 -14.39 -15.16 -13.23
CA PRO A 428 -14.95 -15.07 -14.58
C PRO A 428 -15.48 -16.40 -15.14
N ALA A 429 -15.65 -17.45 -14.33
CA ALA A 429 -16.25 -18.72 -14.73
C ALA A 429 -17.50 -19.00 -13.87
N GLU A 430 -18.45 -19.78 -14.39
CA GLU A 430 -19.53 -20.32 -13.57
C GLU A 430 -18.95 -21.43 -12.68
N TRP A 431 -19.35 -21.44 -11.40
CA TRP A 431 -18.84 -22.42 -10.44
C TRP A 431 -19.97 -23.26 -9.89
N LEU A 432 -19.69 -24.56 -9.75
CA LEU A 432 -20.53 -25.51 -9.06
C LEU A 432 -20.01 -25.64 -7.62
N VAL A 433 -20.87 -25.32 -6.65
CA VAL A 433 -20.60 -25.65 -5.24
C VAL A 433 -21.13 -27.05 -5.00
N VAL A 434 -20.23 -27.97 -4.66
CA VAL A 434 -20.56 -29.36 -4.34
C VAL A 434 -20.32 -29.57 -2.85
N TYR A 435 -21.38 -29.88 -2.11
CA TYR A 435 -21.27 -30.30 -0.73
C TYR A 435 -21.03 -31.81 -0.69
N ARG A 436 -19.98 -32.22 0.04
CA ARG A 436 -19.75 -33.61 0.44
C ARG A 436 -19.81 -33.66 1.96
N ASP A 437 -20.38 -34.73 2.48
CA ASP A 437 -20.59 -35.02 3.91
C ASP A 437 -19.43 -34.49 4.81
N GLY A 438 -19.72 -33.52 5.69
CA GLY A 438 -18.75 -32.83 6.58
C GLY A 438 -18.57 -31.31 6.36
N ASP A 439 -17.61 -30.70 7.08
CA ASP A 439 -17.34 -29.24 7.14
C ASP A 439 -16.56 -28.67 5.93
N ARG A 440 -16.41 -29.42 4.83
CA ARG A 440 -15.60 -29.00 3.67
C ARG A 440 -16.46 -28.73 2.44
N VAL A 441 -16.49 -27.47 2.02
CA VAL A 441 -17.09 -27.04 0.76
C VAL A 441 -16.07 -27.20 -0.37
N GLN A 442 -16.42 -27.95 -1.42
CA GLN A 442 -15.61 -28.06 -2.64
C GLN A 442 -16.24 -27.21 -3.74
N VAL A 443 -15.46 -26.27 -4.28
CA VAL A 443 -15.88 -25.41 -5.40
C VAL A 443 -15.17 -25.92 -6.66
N VAL A 444 -15.94 -26.25 -7.70
CA VAL A 444 -15.42 -26.82 -8.96
C VAL A 444 -15.86 -25.92 -10.11
N PRO A 445 -14.99 -25.57 -11.07
CA PRO A 445 -15.42 -24.82 -12.25
C PRO A 445 -16.39 -25.69 -13.07
N VAL A 446 -17.40 -25.05 -13.66
CA VAL A 446 -18.26 -25.71 -14.65
C VAL A 446 -17.51 -25.64 -15.99
N ASP A 447 -17.16 -26.81 -16.55
CA ASP A 447 -16.56 -26.93 -17.89
C ASP A 447 -17.54 -26.51 -19.00
#